data_AF-D8S518-F1
#
_entry.id   AF-D8S518-F1
#
_cell.length_a   1.000
_cell.length_b   1.000
_cell.length_c   1.000
_cell.angle_alpha   90.00
_cell.angle_beta   90.00
_cell.angle_gamma   90.00
#
_symmetry.space_group_name_H-M   'P 1'
#
loop_
_entity.id
_entity.type
_entity.pdbx_description
1 polymer ?
#
loop_
_entity_poly.entity_id
_entity_poly.type
_entity_poly.pdbx_seq_one_letter_code
_entity_poly.pdbx_strand_id
1 'polypeptide(L)'
;VAIHGDKSQGGVPVLVATDVDVAARGLDIKEGFVINYDFPTGVEDYVHRIGWTGRAGATGLAHTCFAEQDGKYARDLIKVLEGGCEPESPTRA
;
A
#
# COMPACT_ATOMS: atom_id res chain seq x y z
N VAL A 1 5.60 -5.95 3.24
CA VAL A 1 5.32 -5.62 4.65
C VAL A 1 4.45 -4.37 4.70
N ALA A 2 3.15 -4.48 4.96
CA ALA A 2 2.28 -3.30 5.12
C ALA A 2 2.33 -2.76 6.54
N ILE A 3 2.39 -1.43 6.63
CA ILE A 3 2.36 -0.68 7.89
C ILE A 3 0.98 -0.05 8.01
N HIS A 4 0.15 -0.57 8.90
CA HIS A 4 -1.19 -0.07 9.15
C HIS A 4 -1.22 0.75 10.45
N GLY A 5 -1.80 1.96 10.44
CA GLY A 5 -1.88 2.80 11.63
C GLY A 5 -3.27 3.36 11.87
N ASP A 6 -3.83 3.04 13.04
CA ASP A 6 -5.10 3.60 13.53
C ASP A 6 -4.81 4.81 14.42
N LYS A 7 -5.30 5.99 14.03
CA LYS A 7 -5.20 7.24 14.83
C LYS A 7 -6.34 7.41 15.85
N SER A 8 -7.32 6.51 15.86
CA SER A 8 -8.59 6.74 16.58
C SER A 8 -8.62 6.21 18.02
N GLN A 9 -7.71 5.33 18.42
CA GLN A 9 -7.65 4.78 19.77
C GLN A 9 -6.19 4.74 20.23
N GLY A 10 -5.91 5.10 21.48
CA GLY A 10 -4.54 5.21 22.05
C GLY A 10 -3.74 3.91 22.17
N GLY A 11 -3.86 3.00 21.20
CA GLY A 11 -3.07 1.79 20.99
C GLY A 11 -2.07 1.95 19.83
N VAL A 12 -1.25 0.92 19.64
CA VAL A 12 -0.07 0.91 18.76
C VAL A 12 -0.40 1.41 17.34
N PRO A 13 0.16 2.55 16.88
CA PRO A 13 -0.22 3.19 15.62
C PRO A 13 0.44 2.57 14.38
N VAL A 14 1.08 1.40 14.52
CA VAL A 14 1.91 0.78 13.47
C VAL A 14 1.81 -0.74 13.60
N LEU A 15 1.09 -1.39 12.69
CA LEU A 15 1.05 -2.84 12.50
C LEU A 15 1.89 -3.19 11.28
N VAL A 16 2.97 -3.94 11.50
CA VAL A 16 3.91 -4.39 10.46
C VAL A 16 3.58 -5.83 10.09
N ALA A 17 3.09 -6.08 8.87
CA ALA A 17 2.66 -7.42 8.46
C ALA A 17 3.26 -7.85 7.13
N THR A 18 3.78 -9.08 7.05
CA THR A 18 4.25 -9.70 5.80
C THR A 18 3.11 -10.03 4.83
N ASP A 19 1.93 -10.35 5.36
CA ASP A 19 0.71 -10.62 4.61
C ASP A 19 -0.47 -9.85 5.23
N VAL A 20 -1.00 -8.89 4.47
CA VAL A 20 -2.03 -7.95 4.94
C VAL A 20 -3.36 -8.67 5.15
N ASP A 21 -3.64 -9.72 4.37
CA ASP A 21 -4.92 -10.43 4.42
C ASP A 21 -5.04 -11.27 5.70
N VAL A 22 -3.93 -11.86 6.15
CA VAL A 22 -3.85 -12.58 7.42
C VAL A 22 -3.87 -11.60 8.59
N ALA A 23 -3.12 -10.51 8.49
CA ALA A 23 -3.01 -9.55 9.57
C ALA A 23 -4.30 -8.75 9.80
N ALA A 24 -5.08 -8.47 8.76
CA ALA A 24 -6.28 -7.64 8.84
C ALA A 24 -7.58 -8.39 9.20
N ARG A 25 -7.56 -9.73 9.29
CA ARG A 25 -8.75 -10.53 9.67
C ARG A 25 -9.20 -10.18 11.09
N GLY A 26 -10.33 -9.48 11.20
CA GLY A 26 -10.94 -9.09 12.48
C GLY A 26 -10.49 -7.73 13.03
N LEU A 27 -9.70 -6.96 12.28
CA LEU A 27 -9.33 -5.58 12.64
C LEU A 27 -10.27 -4.59 11.93
N ASP A 28 -10.97 -3.75 12.71
CA ASP A 28 -11.80 -2.65 12.22
C ASP A 28 -10.91 -1.43 11.95
N ILE A 29 -10.41 -1.34 10.73
CA ILE A 29 -9.43 -0.36 10.27
C ILE A 29 -10.16 0.76 9.53
N LYS A 30 -10.22 1.96 10.12
CA LYS A 30 -10.97 3.09 9.56
C LYS A 30 -10.16 3.95 8.60
N GLU A 31 -8.88 4.17 8.89
CA GLU A 31 -7.97 4.96 8.06
C GLU A 31 -6.63 4.22 8.01
N GLY A 32 -6.25 3.72 6.84
CA GLY A 32 -5.04 2.91 6.68
C GLY A 32 -4.10 3.50 5.65
N PHE A 33 -2.81 3.43 5.93
CA PHE A 33 -1.76 3.61 4.94
C PHE A 33 -1.25 2.23 4.54
N VAL A 34 -0.78 2.09 3.30
CA VAL A 34 -0.11 0.87 2.85
C VAL A 34 1.34 1.22 2.56
N ILE A 35 2.26 0.40 3.05
CA ILE A 35 3.68 0.52 2.70
C ILE A 35 4.09 -0.83 2.11
N ASN A 36 4.75 -0.86 0.96
CA ASN A 36 5.37 -2.07 0.45
C ASN A 36 6.87 -1.91 0.58
N TYR A 37 7.44 -2.52 1.64
CA TYR A 37 8.89 -2.52 1.83
C TYR A 37 9.65 -3.22 0.69
N ASP A 38 9.08 -4.29 0.16
CA ASP A 38 9.52 -4.96 -1.06
C ASP A 38 8.36 -5.00 -2.05
N PHE A 39 8.66 -4.91 -3.34
CA PHE A 39 7.64 -5.06 -4.36
C PHE A 39 7.01 -6.47 -4.29
N PRO A 40 5.68 -6.61 -4.45
CA PRO A 40 5.03 -7.91 -4.44
C PRO A 40 5.48 -8.82 -5.58
N THR A 41 5.09 -10.09 -5.53
CA THR A 41 5.40 -11.09 -6.57
C THR A 41 4.79 -10.81 -7.94
N GLY A 42 3.92 -9.81 -8.04
CA GLY A 42 3.35 -9.30 -9.29
C GLY A 42 2.52 -8.03 -9.09
N VAL A 43 2.09 -7.44 -10.21
CA VAL A 43 1.29 -6.20 -10.22
C VAL A 43 -0.13 -6.45 -9.71
N GLU A 44 -0.71 -7.63 -9.94
CA GLU A 44 -2.02 -7.99 -9.37
C GLU A 44 -1.98 -8.00 -7.84
N ASP A 45 -0.95 -8.62 -7.25
CA ASP A 45 -0.73 -8.63 -5.80
C ASP A 45 -0.51 -7.20 -5.26
N TYR A 46 0.16 -6.34 -6.02
CA TYR A 46 0.32 -4.93 -5.69
C TYR A 46 -1.04 -4.21 -5.63
N VAL A 47 -1.89 -4.37 -6.65
CA VAL A 47 -3.23 -3.75 -6.68
C VAL A 47 -4.06 -4.24 -5.49
N HIS A 48 -4.06 -5.54 -5.21
CA HIS A 48 -4.75 -6.10 -4.06
C HIS A 48 -4.25 -5.53 -2.73
N ARG A 49 -2.92 -5.37 -2.56
CA ARG A 49 -2.33 -4.78 -1.35
C ARG A 49 -2.72 -3.32 -1.15
N ILE A 50 -2.64 -2.49 -2.19
CA ILE A 50 -2.98 -1.07 -2.04
C ILE A 50 -4.50 -0.84 -1.91
N GLY A 51 -5.35 -1.78 -2.37
CA GLY A 51 -6.80 -1.76 -2.15
C GLY A 51 -7.25 -1.89 -0.68
N TRP A 52 -6.32 -2.05 0.26
CA TRP A 52 -6.58 -1.96 1.69
C TRP A 52 -6.69 -0.52 2.22
N THR A 53 -6.25 0.47 1.45
CA THR A 53 -6.48 1.90 1.73
C THR A 53 -7.52 2.50 0.78
N GLY A 54 -8.02 3.71 1.07
CA GLY A 54 -8.92 4.46 0.16
C GLY A 54 -10.31 3.84 -0.06
N ARG A 55 -10.86 3.15 0.95
CA ARG A 55 -12.18 2.51 0.87
C ARG A 55 -13.33 3.51 1.08
N ALA A 56 -14.53 3.14 0.64
CA ALA A 56 -15.77 3.91 0.83
C ALA A 56 -15.72 5.37 0.35
N GLY A 57 -14.96 5.63 -0.73
CA GLY A 57 -14.81 6.97 -1.31
C GLY A 57 -13.81 7.88 -0.57
N ALA A 58 -13.13 7.37 0.45
CA ALA A 58 -12.02 8.08 1.09
C ALA A 58 -10.75 8.01 0.23
N THR A 59 -9.87 9.02 0.35
CA THR A 59 -8.54 8.97 -0.24
C THR A 59 -7.65 7.97 0.52
N GLY A 60 -6.93 7.14 -0.21
CA GLY A 60 -5.93 6.24 0.34
C GLY A 60 -4.52 6.63 -0.06
N LEU A 61 -3.54 6.30 0.78
CA LEU A 61 -2.13 6.55 0.48
C LEU A 61 -1.33 5.25 0.61
N ALA A 62 -0.55 4.96 -0.43
CA ALA A 62 0.29 3.79 -0.52
C ALA A 62 1.70 4.16 -1.00
N HIS A 63 2.72 3.81 -0.22
CA HIS A 63 4.13 3.95 -0.62
C HIS A 63 4.71 2.59 -0.96
N THR A 64 5.56 2.51 -1.98
CA THR A 64 6.19 1.25 -2.39
C THR A 64 7.64 1.49 -2.72
N CYS A 65 8.53 0.77 -2.03
CA CYS A 65 9.92 0.70 -2.40
C CYS A 65 10.01 -0.18 -3.66
N PHE A 66 10.44 0.44 -4.77
CA PHE A 66 10.64 -0.23 -6.05
C PHE A 66 12.12 -0.13 -6.41
N ALA A 67 12.76 -1.27 -6.63
CA ALA A 67 14.20 -1.34 -6.86
C ALA A 67 14.52 -2.04 -8.20
N GLU A 68 15.80 -2.05 -8.58
CA GLU A 68 16.25 -2.51 -9.89
C GLU A 68 15.84 -3.98 -10.17
N GLN A 69 15.85 -4.84 -9.15
CA GLN A 69 15.40 -6.23 -9.28
C GLN A 69 13.92 -6.38 -9.65
N ASP A 70 13.09 -5.36 -9.39
CA ASP A 70 11.66 -5.35 -9.65
C ASP A 70 11.34 -4.88 -11.09
N GLY A 71 12.36 -4.46 -11.85
CA GLY A 71 12.21 -3.80 -13.14
C GLY A 71 11.36 -4.57 -14.18
N LYS A 72 11.27 -5.90 -14.06
CA LYS A 72 10.39 -6.73 -14.89
C LYS A 72 8.89 -6.37 -14.76
N TYR A 73 8.48 -5.78 -13.63
CA TYR A 73 7.11 -5.35 -13.36
C TYR A 73 6.84 -3.88 -13.72
N ALA A 74 7.88 -3.09 -14.04
CA ALA A 74 7.75 -1.64 -14.19
C ALA A 74 6.73 -1.23 -15.26
N ARG A 75 6.71 -1.91 -16.41
CA ARG A 75 5.77 -1.59 -17.50
C ARG A 75 4.31 -1.77 -17.09
N ASP A 76 4.01 -2.84 -16.36
CA ASP A 76 2.64 -3.12 -15.96
C ASP A 76 2.24 -2.27 -14.75
N LEU A 77 3.19 -1.96 -13.85
CA LEU A 77 2.98 -1.01 -12.77
C LEU A 77 2.62 0.39 -13.30
N ILE A 78 3.33 0.90 -14.32
CA ILE A 78 3.03 2.21 -14.92
C ILE A 78 1.59 2.27 -15.43
N LYS A 79 1.12 1.23 -16.12
CA LYS A 79 -0.27 1.17 -16.62
C LYS A 79 -1.30 1.25 -15.48
N VAL A 80 -0.99 0.64 -14.34
CA VAL A 80 -1.86 0.71 -13.15
C VAL A 80 -1.89 2.14 -12.59
N LEU A 81 -0.73 2.78 -12.49
CA LEU A 81 -0.64 4.16 -11.98
C LEU A 81 -1.39 5.14 -12.89
N GLU A 82 -1.20 5.04 -14.21
CA GLU A 82 -1.92 5.84 -15.21
C GLU A 82 -3.45 5.65 -15.16
N GLY A 83 -3.92 4.50 -14.66
CA GLY A 83 -5.34 4.14 -14.61
C GLY A 83 -6.12 4.64 -13.39
N GLY A 84 -5.48 5.23 -12.38
CA GLY A 84 -6.21 5.71 -11.20
C GLY A 84 -5.42 5.85 -9.89
N CYS A 85 -4.10 5.69 -9.91
CA CYS A 85 -3.24 5.96 -8.77
C CYS A 85 -2.22 7.03 -9.18
N GLU A 86 -2.54 8.29 -8.85
CA GLU A 86 -1.66 9.41 -9.22
C GLU A 86 -0.34 9.30 -8.45
N PRO A 87 0.82 9.32 -9.13
CA PRO A 87 2.10 9.37 -8.45
C PRO A 87 2.21 10.71 -7.72
N GLU A 88 2.51 10.67 -6.43
CA GLU A 88 2.86 11.89 -5.71
C GLU A 88 4.13 12.49 -6.34
N SER A 89 4.11 13.80 -6.56
CA SER A 89 5.29 14.51 -7.06
C SER A 89 6.49 14.21 -6.15
N PRO A 90 7.68 13.88 -6.69
CA PRO A 90 8.83 13.56 -5.86
C PRO A 90 9.10 14.70 -4.90
N THR A 91 8.93 14.43 -3.60
CA THR A 91 9.23 15.41 -2.55
C THR A 91 10.72 15.68 -2.62
N ARG A 92 11.10 16.89 -3.06
CA ARG A 92 12.49 17.33 -3.03
C ARG A 92 12.98 17.24 -1.59
N ALA A 93 13.96 16.37 -1.35
CA ALA A 93 14.74 16.35 -0.12
C ALA A 93 15.58 17.62 0.01
#